data_AF-A0A7C4Y8T9-F1
#
_entry.id   AF-A0A7C4Y8T9-F1
#
_cell.length_a   1.000
_cell.length_b   1.000
_cell.length_c   1.000
_cell.angle_alpha   90.00
_cell.angle_beta   90.00
_cell.angle_gamma   90.00
#
_symmetry.space_group_name_H-M   'P 1'
#
loop_
_entity.id
_entity.type
_entity.pdbx_description
1 polymer ?
#
loop_
_entity_poly.entity_id
_entity_poly.type
_entity_poly.pdbx_seq_one_letter_code
_entity_poly.pdbx_strand_id
1 'polypeptide(L)'
;MIETIAVYFGLILTRVGAFVAVMPLFADRAPRTVRAGLAIALAVFYFTAVSPKWDSTIAASKANTLLFALSLGREALIGAAMGFAFSMFLLPAQIAGTFVSQQIGLALGPQSGPVGPPAASPIAVAFEVLASLILLELDGHHVVLATLHASFAKLPLGGSILPQP
;
A
#
# COMPACT_ATOMS: atom_id res chain seq x y z
N MET A 1 -21.01 -19.66 -5.41
CA MET A 1 -19.66 -19.80 -6.00
C MET A 1 -19.16 -18.47 -6.55
N ILE A 2 -19.83 -17.87 -7.55
CA ILE A 2 -19.43 -16.56 -8.12
C ILE A 2 -19.46 -15.43 -7.06
N GLU A 3 -20.51 -15.39 -6.23
CA GLU A 3 -20.62 -14.38 -5.16
C GLU A 3 -19.50 -14.50 -4.12
N THR A 4 -19.14 -15.72 -3.73
CA THR A 4 -18.02 -16.01 -2.81
C THR A 4 -16.70 -15.49 -3.37
N ILE A 5 -16.44 -15.79 -4.65
CA ILE A 5 -15.25 -15.33 -5.36
C ILE A 5 -15.20 -13.79 -5.37
N ALA A 6 -16.31 -13.12 -5.66
CA ALA A 6 -16.39 -11.66 -5.69
C ALA A 6 -16.09 -11.03 -4.31
N VAL A 7 -16.62 -11.61 -3.23
CA VAL A 7 -16.38 -11.14 -1.85
C VAL A 7 -14.90 -11.28 -1.47
N TYR A 8 -14.31 -12.46 -1.64
CA TYR A 8 -12.90 -12.70 -1.30
C TYR A 8 -11.95 -11.87 -2.18
N PHE A 9 -12.24 -11.78 -3.49
CA PHE A 9 -11.47 -10.93 -4.40
C PHE A 9 -11.54 -9.46 -3.99
N GLY A 10 -12.72 -8.97 -3.62
CA GLY A 10 -12.90 -7.60 -3.11
C GLY A 10 -12.04 -7.31 -1.88
N LEU A 11 -12.00 -8.23 -0.91
CA LEU A 11 -11.17 -8.08 0.30
C LEU A 11 -9.67 -8.05 0.00
N ILE A 12 -9.20 -8.96 -0.87
CA ILE A 12 -7.79 -8.99 -1.30
C ILE A 12 -7.44 -7.70 -2.04
N LEU A 13 -8.30 -7.29 -2.98
CA LEU A 13 -8.11 -6.06 -3.76
C LEU A 13 -8.07 -4.83 -2.85
N THR A 14 -8.91 -4.77 -1.81
CA THR A 14 -8.88 -3.65 -0.87
C THR A 14 -7.59 -3.62 -0.06
N ARG A 15 -7.10 -4.76 0.47
CA ARG A 15 -5.83 -4.81 1.22
C ARG A 15 -4.65 -4.40 0.33
N VAL A 16 -4.55 -5.00 -0.85
CA VAL A 16 -3.45 -4.75 -1.80
C VAL A 16 -3.55 -3.34 -2.38
N GLY A 17 -4.76 -2.87 -2.69
CA GLY A 17 -5.02 -1.53 -3.20
C GLY A 17 -4.65 -0.45 -2.18
N ALA A 18 -5.05 -0.60 -0.92
CA ALA A 18 -4.67 0.31 0.15
C ALA A 18 -3.14 0.29 0.39
N PHE A 19 -2.53 -0.89 0.34
CA PHE A 19 -1.07 -1.03 0.44
C PHE A 19 -0.33 -0.26 -0.66
N VAL A 20 -0.69 -0.49 -1.94
CA VAL A 20 -0.07 0.18 -3.10
C VAL A 20 -0.36 1.68 -3.11
N ALA A 21 -1.53 2.11 -2.63
CA ALA A 21 -1.90 3.53 -2.57
C ALA A 21 -1.05 4.34 -1.59
N VAL A 22 -0.65 3.73 -0.47
CA VAL A 22 0.12 4.41 0.60
C VAL A 22 1.63 4.26 0.42
N MET A 23 2.09 3.22 -0.27
CA MET A 23 3.52 2.93 -0.44
C MET A 23 4.24 3.97 -1.34
N PRO A 24 5.19 4.76 -0.83
CA PRO A 24 5.75 5.94 -1.51
C PRO A 24 6.57 5.60 -2.75
N LEU A 25 7.27 4.46 -2.76
CA LEU A 25 8.04 3.97 -3.90
C LEU A 25 7.22 3.93 -5.20
N PHE A 26 5.93 3.62 -5.10
CA PHE A 26 5.01 3.53 -6.23
C PHE A 26 3.98 4.67 -6.26
N ALA A 27 3.70 5.32 -5.13
CA ALA A 27 2.59 6.27 -4.99
C ALA A 27 2.78 7.60 -5.72
N ASP A 28 3.97 8.22 -5.64
CA ASP A 28 4.12 9.62 -6.06
C ASP A 28 4.54 9.80 -7.53
N ARG A 29 5.32 8.86 -8.08
CA ARG A 29 5.92 9.02 -9.42
C ARG A 29 5.22 8.23 -10.53
N ALA A 30 4.39 7.25 -10.18
CA ALA A 30 3.67 6.44 -11.16
C ALA A 30 2.26 7.03 -11.47
N PRO A 31 1.84 7.06 -12.76
CA PRO A 31 0.48 7.41 -13.12
C PRO A 31 -0.55 6.58 -12.35
N ARG A 32 -1.69 7.20 -12.02
CA ARG A 32 -2.78 6.52 -11.28
C ARG A 32 -3.23 5.23 -11.97
N THR A 33 -3.16 5.18 -13.30
CA THR A 33 -3.48 4.00 -14.13
C THR A 33 -2.50 2.85 -13.89
N VAL A 34 -1.20 3.12 -13.84
CA VAL A 34 -0.16 2.10 -13.58
C VAL A 34 -0.29 1.56 -12.16
N ARG A 35 -0.57 2.43 -11.18
CA ARG A 35 -0.80 2.00 -9.79
C ARG A 35 -2.02 1.09 -9.65
N ALA A 36 -3.13 1.47 -10.28
CA ALA A 36 -4.32 0.64 -10.30
C ALA A 36 -4.06 -0.72 -10.98
N GLY A 37 -3.33 -0.71 -12.11
CA GLY A 37 -2.91 -1.93 -12.80
C GLY A 37 -2.06 -2.84 -11.92
N LEU A 38 -1.08 -2.28 -11.20
CA LEU A 38 -0.23 -3.04 -10.28
C LEU A 38 -1.04 -3.63 -9.13
N ALA A 39 -1.94 -2.86 -8.53
CA ALA A 39 -2.81 -3.36 -7.44
C ALA A 39 -3.70 -4.52 -7.90
N ILE A 40 -4.28 -4.42 -9.10
CA ILE A 40 -5.10 -5.49 -9.68
C ILE A 40 -4.23 -6.72 -10.01
N ALA A 41 -3.06 -6.53 -10.63
CA ALA A 41 -2.16 -7.63 -10.97
C ALA A 41 -1.72 -8.41 -9.72
N LEU A 42 -1.32 -7.69 -8.66
CA LEU A 42 -0.98 -8.30 -7.38
C LEU A 42 -2.19 -8.97 -6.72
N ALA A 43 -3.38 -8.36 -6.77
CA ALA A 43 -4.58 -8.96 -6.22
C ALA A 43 -4.93 -10.29 -6.93
N VAL A 44 -4.82 -10.34 -8.26
CA VAL A 44 -5.02 -11.58 -9.04
C VAL A 44 -3.97 -12.64 -8.68
N PHE A 45 -2.70 -12.25 -8.54
CA PHE A 45 -1.64 -13.17 -8.09
C PHE A 45 -1.98 -13.78 -6.72
N TYR A 46 -2.29 -12.96 -5.72
CA TYR A 46 -2.62 -13.45 -4.37
C TYR A 46 -3.94 -14.20 -4.29
N PHE A 47 -4.90 -13.88 -5.16
CA PHE A 47 -6.15 -14.62 -5.26
C PHE A 47 -5.89 -16.10 -5.61
N THR A 48 -4.96 -16.37 -6.54
CA THR A 48 -4.57 -17.76 -6.87
C THR A 48 -3.70 -18.41 -5.78
N ALA A 49 -2.82 -17.64 -5.14
CA ALA A 49 -1.88 -18.17 -4.15
C ALA A 49 -2.50 -18.49 -2.77
N VAL A 50 -3.57 -17.79 -2.38
CA VAL A 50 -4.21 -17.89 -1.05
C VAL A 50 -5.52 -18.72 -1.09
N SER A 51 -5.82 -19.35 -2.22
CA SER A 51 -7.11 -19.97 -2.55
C SER A 51 -7.57 -21.26 -1.82
N PRO A 52 -6.79 -22.06 -1.05
CA PRO A 52 -7.23 -23.42 -0.72
C PRO A 52 -8.41 -23.59 0.27
N LYS A 53 -8.90 -22.53 0.95
CA LYS A 53 -9.86 -22.67 2.08
C LYS A 53 -10.97 -21.63 2.11
N TRP A 54 -11.57 -21.30 0.97
CA TRP A 54 -12.69 -20.36 0.96
C TRP A 54 -13.98 -21.11 1.26
N ASP A 55 -14.40 -21.06 2.53
CA ASP A 55 -15.62 -21.71 2.96
C ASP A 55 -16.85 -21.05 2.30
N SER A 56 -17.66 -21.90 1.69
CA SER A 56 -18.92 -21.55 1.05
C SER A 56 -19.98 -21.01 2.02
N THR A 57 -19.82 -21.20 3.34
CA THR A 57 -20.71 -20.62 4.36
C THR A 57 -20.72 -19.09 4.37
N ILE A 58 -19.64 -18.43 3.92
CA ILE A 58 -19.63 -16.96 3.78
C ILE A 58 -20.59 -16.50 2.67
N ALA A 59 -20.83 -17.33 1.65
CA ALA A 59 -21.78 -17.04 0.57
C ALA A 59 -23.25 -17.07 1.04
N ALA A 60 -23.54 -17.82 2.10
CA ALA A 60 -24.89 -17.90 2.68
C ALA A 60 -25.22 -16.67 3.55
N SER A 61 -24.21 -15.89 3.94
CA SER A 61 -24.41 -14.64 4.67
C SER A 61 -24.65 -13.47 3.69
N LYS A 62 -25.88 -13.40 3.18
CA LYS A 62 -26.52 -12.09 2.92
C LYS A 62 -26.75 -11.29 4.22
N ALA A 63 -26.19 -11.69 5.36
CA ALA A 63 -26.72 -11.33 6.68
C ALA A 63 -26.23 -9.98 7.25
N ASN A 64 -25.30 -9.25 6.61
CA ASN A 64 -25.15 -7.82 6.89
C ASN A 64 -24.19 -7.13 5.91
N THR A 65 -24.70 -6.24 5.06
CA THR A 65 -23.89 -5.26 4.31
C THR A 65 -22.89 -4.54 5.22
N LEU A 66 -23.28 -4.34 6.49
CA LEU A 66 -22.47 -3.73 7.52
C LEU A 66 -21.22 -4.56 7.88
N LEU A 67 -21.33 -5.89 7.96
CA LEU A 67 -20.20 -6.78 8.27
C LEU A 67 -19.21 -6.82 7.11
N PHE A 68 -19.71 -6.84 5.88
CA PHE A 68 -18.85 -6.76 4.70
C PHE A 68 -18.12 -5.41 4.64
N ALA A 69 -18.82 -4.29 4.84
CA ALA A 69 -18.20 -2.97 4.89
C ALA A 69 -17.13 -2.86 6.00
N LEU A 70 -17.40 -3.41 7.18
CA LEU A 70 -16.45 -3.44 8.29
C LEU A 70 -15.21 -4.29 7.95
N SER A 71 -15.41 -5.44 7.31
CA SER A 71 -14.31 -6.28 6.85
C SER A 71 -13.45 -5.56 5.79
N LEU A 72 -14.08 -4.83 4.87
CA LEU A 72 -13.38 -4.02 3.86
C LEU A 72 -12.54 -2.91 4.52
N GLY A 73 -13.12 -2.22 5.51
CA GLY A 73 -12.42 -1.20 6.29
C GLY A 73 -11.22 -1.76 7.05
N ARG A 74 -11.35 -2.94 7.66
CA ARG A 74 -10.23 -3.66 8.30
C ARG A 74 -9.13 -3.96 7.28
N GLU A 75 -9.48 -4.49 6.11
CA GLU A 75 -8.49 -4.83 5.08
C GLU A 75 -7.77 -3.59 4.55
N ALA A 76 -8.50 -2.47 4.36
CA ALA A 76 -7.93 -1.20 3.99
C ALA A 76 -6.95 -0.67 5.06
N LEU A 77 -7.30 -0.77 6.34
CA LEU A 77 -6.44 -0.35 7.44
C LEU A 77 -5.17 -1.19 7.53
N ILE A 78 -5.28 -2.52 7.37
CA ILE A 78 -4.11 -3.41 7.36
C ILE A 78 -3.18 -3.04 6.20
N GLY A 79 -3.72 -2.89 4.99
CA GLY A 79 -2.97 -2.48 3.81
C GLY A 79 -2.30 -1.12 4.00
N ALA A 80 -3.05 -0.12 4.46
CA ALA A 80 -2.55 1.23 4.69
C ALA A 80 -1.48 1.27 5.80
N ALA A 81 -1.65 0.53 6.90
CA ALA A 81 -0.67 0.46 7.97
C ALA A 81 0.66 -0.15 7.50
N MET A 82 0.61 -1.21 6.70
CA MET A 82 1.82 -1.80 6.10
C MET A 82 2.49 -0.83 5.12
N GLY A 83 1.72 -0.17 4.26
CA GLY A 83 2.23 0.85 3.35
C GLY A 83 2.88 2.00 4.10
N PHE A 84 2.23 2.50 5.14
CA PHE A 84 2.72 3.58 6.00
C PHE A 84 4.00 3.22 6.75
N ALA A 85 4.08 2.01 7.31
CA ALA A 85 5.29 1.51 7.95
C ALA A 85 6.47 1.51 6.96
N PHE A 86 6.22 1.12 5.71
CA PHE A 86 7.23 1.20 4.65
C PHE A 86 7.60 2.64 4.31
N SER A 87 6.65 3.57 4.34
CA SER A 87 6.93 5.00 4.12
C SER A 87 7.91 5.58 5.12
N MET A 88 7.88 5.10 6.36
CA MET A 88 8.80 5.58 7.40
C MET A 88 10.26 5.23 7.13
N PHE A 89 10.57 4.32 6.19
CA PHE A 89 11.96 4.05 5.79
C PHE A 89 12.53 5.12 4.84
N LEU A 90 11.69 5.73 4.00
CA LEU A 90 12.12 6.73 3.02
C LEU A 90 11.97 8.17 3.54
N LEU A 91 11.03 8.39 4.46
CA LEU A 91 10.75 9.69 5.05
C LEU A 91 11.99 10.37 5.68
N PRO A 92 12.87 9.69 6.44
CA PRO A 92 14.06 10.31 7.01
C PRO A 92 15.02 10.87 5.96
N ALA A 93 15.19 10.17 4.84
CA ALA A 93 16.05 10.64 3.75
C ALA A 93 15.49 11.91 3.10
N GLN A 94 14.17 11.97 2.89
CA GLN A 94 13.50 13.16 2.37
C GLN A 94 13.63 14.36 3.33
N ILE A 95 13.46 14.14 4.64
CA ILE A 95 13.64 15.17 5.67
C ILE A 95 15.09 15.67 5.68
N ALA A 96 16.06 14.76 5.66
CA ALA A 96 17.48 15.11 5.65
C ALA A 96 17.86 15.93 4.41
N GLY A 97 17.43 15.51 3.22
CA GLY A 97 17.71 16.27 1.99
C GLY A 97 17.03 17.63 1.96
N THR A 98 15.82 17.76 2.54
CA THR A 98 15.14 19.05 2.69
C THR A 98 15.92 19.97 3.65
N PHE A 99 16.40 19.44 4.78
CA PHE A 99 17.19 20.19 5.75
C PHE A 99 18.51 20.69 5.16
N VAL A 100 19.24 19.82 4.45
CA VAL A 100 20.48 20.22 3.74
C VAL A 100 20.18 21.29 2.69
N SER A 101 19.11 21.13 1.91
CA SER A 101 18.70 22.12 0.91
C SER A 101 18.40 23.50 1.50
N GLN A 102 17.84 23.55 2.70
CA GLN A 102 17.58 24.80 3.41
C GLN A 102 18.90 25.45 3.87
N GLN A 103 19.83 24.66 4.39
CA GLN A 103 21.13 25.16 4.89
C GLN A 103 21.99 25.79 3.79
N ILE A 104 22.01 25.21 2.59
CA ILE A 104 22.82 25.73 1.48
C ILE A 104 22.09 26.81 0.65
N GLY A 105 20.92 27.26 1.11
CA GLY A 105 20.18 28.39 0.51
C GLY A 105 19.38 28.05 -0.76
N LEU A 106 19.28 26.79 -1.15
CA LEU A 106 18.49 26.39 -2.34
C LEU A 106 16.97 26.43 -2.12
N ALA A 107 16.53 26.59 -0.87
CA ALA A 107 15.14 26.88 -0.54
C ALA A 107 14.70 28.32 -0.89
N LEU A 108 15.63 29.17 -1.36
CA LEU A 108 15.37 30.56 -1.78
C LEU A 108 14.99 30.70 -3.26
N GLY A 109 14.81 29.59 -3.99
CA GLY A 109 14.32 29.60 -5.37
C GLY A 109 12.92 30.22 -5.50
N PRO A 110 12.47 30.58 -6.72
CA PRO A 110 11.17 31.21 -6.92
C PRO A 110 10.09 30.34 -6.28
N GLN A 111 9.51 30.84 -5.18
CA GLN A 111 8.40 30.16 -4.54
C GLN A 111 7.27 30.10 -5.57
N SER A 112 6.93 28.90 -6.02
CA SER A 112 5.67 28.63 -6.68
C SER A 112 4.59 29.29 -5.83
N GLY A 113 3.80 30.18 -6.43
CA GLY A 113 2.93 31.11 -5.70
C GLY A 113 1.99 30.46 -4.68
N PRO A 114 1.21 31.24 -3.92
CA PRO A 114 0.47 30.82 -2.73
C PRO A 114 -0.50 29.60 -2.88
N VAL A 115 -0.73 29.16 -4.11
CA VAL A 115 -1.71 28.13 -4.51
C VAL A 115 -1.01 26.85 -5.01
N GLY A 116 0.31 26.86 -5.22
CA GLY A 116 1.06 25.71 -5.76
C GLY A 116 1.75 24.88 -4.68
N PRO A 117 1.95 23.55 -4.90
CA PRO A 117 2.80 22.75 -4.03
C PRO A 117 4.22 23.35 -4.03
N PRO A 118 4.89 23.41 -2.86
CA PRO A 118 6.24 23.95 -2.78
C PRO A 118 7.15 23.19 -3.75
N ALA A 119 7.99 23.93 -4.48
CA ALA A 119 8.95 23.33 -5.40
C ALA A 119 9.81 22.29 -4.66
N ALA A 120 9.77 21.05 -5.14
CA ALA A 120 10.58 19.98 -4.56
C ALA A 120 12.07 20.33 -4.71
N SER A 121 12.81 20.32 -3.60
CA SER A 121 14.24 20.57 -3.65
C SER A 121 14.96 19.46 -4.43
N PRO A 122 15.84 19.79 -5.40
CA PRO A 122 16.64 18.80 -6.11
C PRO A 122 17.46 17.89 -5.18
N ILE A 123 17.89 18.39 -4.01
CA ILE A 123 18.64 17.60 -3.03
C ILE A 123 17.73 16.68 -2.24
N ALA A 124 16.52 17.11 -1.88
CA ALA A 124 15.55 16.24 -1.25
C ALA A 124 15.22 15.05 -2.18
N VAL A 125 15.04 15.33 -3.47
CA VAL A 125 14.82 14.30 -4.51
C VAL A 125 16.04 13.39 -4.65
N ALA A 126 17.26 13.95 -4.62
CA ALA A 126 18.49 13.15 -4.70
C ALA A 126 18.63 12.18 -3.51
N PHE A 127 18.37 12.67 -2.28
CA PHE A 127 18.40 11.84 -1.08
C PHE A 127 17.32 10.74 -1.11
N GLU A 128 16.12 11.07 -1.59
CA GLU A 128 15.03 10.10 -1.75
C GLU A 128 15.41 9.00 -2.76
N VAL A 129 16.01 9.37 -3.90
CA VAL A 129 16.48 8.41 -4.91
C VAL A 129 17.60 7.54 -4.34
N LEU A 130 18.58 8.11 -3.65
CA LEU A 130 19.66 7.34 -3.00
C LEU A 130 19.10 6.35 -1.98
N ALA A 131 18.16 6.78 -1.13
CA ALA A 131 17.52 5.90 -0.16
C ALA A 131 16.72 4.78 -0.85
N SER A 132 16.03 5.07 -1.95
CA SER A 132 15.35 4.04 -2.74
C SER A 132 16.32 3.03 -3.36
N LEU A 133 17.49 3.48 -3.83
CA LEU A 133 18.50 2.62 -4.43
C LEU A 133 19.12 1.70 -3.37
N ILE A 134 19.44 2.22 -2.19
CA ILE A 134 19.90 1.43 -1.05
C ILE A 134 18.84 0.40 -0.64
N LEU A 135 17.57 0.79 -0.62
CA LEU A 135 16.47 -0.13 -0.32
C LEU A 135 16.35 -1.24 -1.37
N LEU A 136 16.61 -0.95 -2.65
CA LEU A 136 16.64 -1.97 -3.71
C LEU A 136 17.87 -2.87 -3.59
N GLU A 137 19.03 -2.32 -3.25
CA GLU A 137 20.28 -3.06 -3.04
C GLU A 137 20.16 -4.04 -1.86
N LEU A 138 19.44 -3.67 -0.82
CA LEU A 138 19.16 -4.52 0.35
C LEU A 138 17.98 -5.48 0.16
N ASP A 139 17.48 -5.64 -1.08
CA ASP A 139 16.29 -6.44 -1.37
C ASP A 139 15.04 -6.02 -0.56
N GLY A 140 14.98 -4.75 -0.15
CA GLY A 140 13.88 -4.22 0.66
C GLY A 140 12.52 -4.38 -0.02
N HIS A 141 12.48 -4.31 -1.35
CA HIS A 141 11.27 -4.59 -2.13
C HIS A 141 10.79 -6.05 -2.02
N HIS A 142 11.68 -7.03 -1.87
CA HIS A 142 11.30 -8.41 -1.56
C HIS A 142 10.74 -8.52 -0.14
N VAL A 143 11.33 -7.80 0.84
CA VAL A 143 10.82 -7.73 2.21
C VAL A 143 9.40 -7.14 2.24
N VAL A 144 9.12 -6.11 1.44
CA VAL A 144 7.76 -5.57 1.25
C VAL A 144 6.79 -6.68 0.84
N LEU A 145 7.10 -7.40 -0.23
CA LEU A 145 6.19 -8.40 -0.79
C LEU A 145 6.05 -9.60 0.16
N ALA A 146 7.13 -10.00 0.83
CA ALA A 146 7.11 -11.06 1.83
C ALA A 146 6.24 -10.69 3.04
N THR A 147 6.28 -9.44 3.50
CA THR A 147 5.41 -8.98 4.61
C THR A 147 3.94 -8.95 4.18
N LEU A 148 3.65 -8.49 2.96
CA LEU A 148 2.29 -8.56 2.39
C LEU A 148 1.81 -10.00 2.28
N HIS A 149 2.63 -10.93 1.78
CA HIS A 149 2.29 -12.35 1.73
C HIS A 149 2.04 -12.94 3.11
N ALA A 150 2.95 -12.70 4.06
CA ALA A 150 2.81 -13.15 5.45
C ALA A 150 1.57 -12.59 6.15
N SER A 151 1.11 -11.39 5.74
CA SER A 151 -0.12 -10.80 6.26
C SER A 151 -1.35 -11.68 6.00
N PHE A 152 -1.42 -12.38 4.86
CA PHE A 152 -2.56 -13.25 4.55
C PHE A 152 -2.59 -14.51 5.42
N ALA A 153 -1.42 -15.00 5.85
CA ALA A 153 -1.32 -16.12 6.77
C ALA A 153 -1.60 -15.72 8.24
N LYS A 154 -1.05 -14.59 8.69
CA LYS A 154 -1.20 -14.13 10.09
C LYS A 154 -2.53 -13.43 10.37
N LEU A 155 -3.05 -12.70 9.38
CA LEU A 155 -4.30 -11.95 9.45
C LEU A 155 -5.24 -12.47 8.36
N PRO A 156 -5.99 -13.56 8.64
CA PRO A 156 -6.91 -14.13 7.66
C PRO A 156 -7.92 -13.09 7.18
N LEU A 157 -8.33 -13.22 5.92
CA LEU A 157 -9.28 -12.34 5.26
C LEU A 157 -10.61 -12.33 6.01
N GLY A 158 -11.10 -11.15 6.36
CA GLY A 158 -12.34 -11.01 7.14
C GLY A 158 -12.23 -11.30 8.64
N GLY A 159 -11.13 -11.91 9.12
CA GLY A 159 -10.86 -12.09 10.55
C GLY A 159 -12.03 -12.77 11.29
N SER A 160 -12.24 -12.42 12.56
CA SER A 160 -13.37 -12.89 13.38
C SER A 160 -14.71 -12.23 13.02
N ILE A 161 -14.71 -11.27 12.09
CA ILE A 161 -15.92 -10.52 11.66
C ILE A 161 -16.75 -11.39 10.71
N LEU A 162 -16.08 -12.23 9.92
CA LEU A 162 -16.74 -13.28 9.16
C LEU A 162 -16.63 -14.59 9.95
N PRO A 163 -17.70 -15.41 10.04
CA PRO A 163 -17.61 -16.76 10.58
C PRO A 163 -16.52 -17.53 9.83
N GLN A 164 -15.48 -17.93 10.55
CA GLN A 164 -14.44 -18.84 10.04
C GLN A 164 -14.87 -20.28 10.37
N PRO A 165 -14.47 -21.27 9.56
CA PRO A 165 -14.69 -22.68 9.92
C PRO A 165 -13.96 -23.06 11.22
#